data_AF-A0AAD3YBP3-F1
#
_entry.id   AF-A0AAD3YBP3-F1
#
_cell.length_a   1.000
_cell.length_b   1.000
_cell.length_c   1.000
_cell.angle_alpha   90.00
_cell.angle_beta   90.00
_cell.angle_gamma   90.00
#
_symmetry.space_group_name_H-M   'P 1'
#
loop_
_entity.id
_entity.type
_entity.pdbx_description
1 polymer ?
#
loop_
_entity_poly.entity_id
_entity_poly.type
_entity_poly.pdbx_seq_one_letter_code
_entity_poly.pdbx_strand_id
1 'polypeptide(L)'
;MSLLRTARAMRPSSILSRRTLATASTVKVHVVRGTLEGDVPAEAAYTAEVPAGLSLSEVLSRVTPTSVSGGSWVAMAAGSAPAAVWSVEDGVRLLPRMADTPVTTETRVNWSSFSELPSAWIHARLAQDASLTPGQLEHEFVRIATQI
;
A
#
# COMPACT_ATOMS: atom_id res chain seq x y z
N MET A 1 -66.06 -25.69 -33.51
CA MET A 1 -65.36 -25.61 -32.20
C MET A 1 -63.86 -25.54 -32.53
N SER A 2 -63.24 -24.35 -32.57
CA SER A 2 -62.55 -23.70 -31.42
C SER A 2 -61.36 -24.56 -30.93
N LEU A 3 -60.08 -24.16 -30.94
CA LEU A 3 -59.43 -22.85 -30.85
C LEU A 3 -58.00 -22.84 -31.42
N LEU A 4 -57.55 -21.65 -31.85
CA LEU A 4 -56.18 -21.26 -32.16
C LEU A 4 -55.21 -21.41 -30.96
N ARG A 5 -53.92 -21.65 -31.23
CA ARG A 5 -52.83 -20.93 -30.53
C ARG A 5 -51.49 -20.96 -31.29
N THR A 6 -51.05 -19.74 -31.62
CA THR A 6 -49.77 -19.33 -32.19
C THR A 6 -48.71 -19.21 -31.09
N ALA A 7 -47.48 -19.68 -31.31
CA ALA A 7 -46.25 -19.20 -30.65
C ALA A 7 -45.03 -19.69 -31.46
N ARG A 8 -44.48 -18.86 -32.35
CA ARG A 8 -43.37 -17.91 -32.14
C ARG A 8 -42.02 -18.61 -31.92
N ALA A 9 -41.28 -18.74 -33.03
CA ALA A 9 -39.88 -19.15 -33.05
C ALA A 9 -39.02 -18.17 -32.25
N MET A 10 -38.34 -18.68 -31.22
CA MET A 10 -37.30 -17.96 -30.48
C MET A 10 -35.98 -18.05 -31.25
N ARG A 11 -35.46 -16.89 -31.65
CA ARG A 11 -34.05 -16.74 -32.04
C ARG A 11 -33.19 -16.78 -30.77
N PRO A 12 -32.10 -17.55 -30.72
CA PRO A 12 -31.08 -17.33 -29.71
C PRO A 12 -30.29 -16.06 -30.07
N SER A 13 -30.67 -14.94 -29.46
CA SER A 13 -29.83 -13.75 -29.39
C SER A 13 -28.79 -13.95 -28.29
N SER A 14 -27.72 -14.69 -28.59
CA SER A 14 -26.53 -14.70 -27.75
C SER A 14 -25.62 -13.58 -28.20
N ILE A 15 -25.81 -12.45 -27.52
CA ILE A 15 -24.99 -11.24 -27.60
C ILE A 15 -23.53 -11.66 -27.42
N LEU A 16 -22.75 -11.51 -28.50
CA LEU A 16 -21.30 -11.43 -28.44
C LEU A 16 -20.97 -10.29 -27.47
N SER A 17 -20.68 -10.64 -26.22
CA SER A 17 -19.96 -9.78 -25.29
C SER A 17 -18.60 -9.51 -25.91
N ARG A 18 -18.53 -8.46 -26.73
CA ARG A 18 -17.27 -7.76 -27.01
C ARG A 18 -16.81 -7.24 -25.66
N ARG A 19 -16.05 -8.06 -24.95
CA ARG A 19 -15.17 -7.63 -23.88
C ARG A 19 -14.11 -6.79 -24.58
N THR A 20 -14.42 -5.51 -24.78
CA THR A 20 -13.41 -4.50 -25.01
C THR A 20 -12.45 -4.64 -23.83
N LEU A 21 -11.25 -5.18 -24.09
CA LEU A 21 -10.11 -4.93 -23.23
C LEU A 21 -9.88 -3.42 -23.30
N ALA A 22 -10.62 -2.67 -22.47
CA ALA A 22 -10.14 -1.38 -22.04
C ALA A 22 -8.77 -1.68 -21.44
N THR A 23 -7.72 -1.14 -22.05
CA THR A 23 -6.37 -1.18 -21.49
C THR A 23 -6.52 -0.78 -20.04
N ALA A 24 -6.28 -1.71 -19.11
CA ALA A 24 -6.42 -1.41 -17.69
C ALA A 24 -5.53 -0.21 -17.41
N SER A 25 -6.12 0.93 -17.06
CA SER A 25 -5.35 2.15 -16.82
C SER A 25 -4.38 1.84 -15.68
N THR A 26 -3.10 2.09 -15.89
CA THR A 26 -2.06 1.94 -14.87
C THR A 26 -1.66 3.31 -14.34
N VAL A 27 -1.23 3.35 -13.08
CA VAL A 27 -0.61 4.51 -12.44
C VAL A 27 0.82 4.17 -12.05
N LYS A 28 1.70 5.16 -12.16
CA LYS A 28 3.10 5.05 -11.76
C LYS A 28 3.23 5.32 -10.26
N VAL A 29 3.95 4.45 -9.57
CA VAL A 29 4.30 4.60 -8.17
C VAL A 29 5.81 4.70 -8.08
N HIS A 30 6.31 5.87 -7.70
CA HIS A 30 7.74 6.07 -7.47
C HIS A 30 8.08 5.60 -6.07
N VAL A 31 8.80 4.49 -6.00
CA VAL A 31 9.17 3.86 -4.73
C VAL A 31 10.60 4.25 -4.44
N VAL A 32 10.84 4.75 -3.24
CA VAL A 32 12.17 5.00 -2.69
C VAL A 32 12.32 4.17 -1.42
N ARG A 33 13.50 3.61 -1.20
CA ARG A 33 13.80 2.80 -0.01
C ARG A 33 15.06 3.35 0.65
N GLY A 34 15.07 3.51 1.96
CA GLY A 34 16.23 4.01 2.68
C GLY A 34 16.06 4.05 4.20
N THR A 35 16.98 4.77 4.84
CA THR A 35 16.97 5.14 6.26
C THR A 35 16.70 6.65 6.37
N LEU A 36 16.03 7.09 7.44
CA LEU A 36 15.71 8.51 7.65
C LEU A 36 16.93 9.34 8.12
N GLU A 37 18.03 8.71 8.55
CA GLU A 37 19.19 9.39 9.19
C GLU A 37 20.28 9.92 8.25
N GLY A 38 20.18 9.72 6.94
CA GLY A 38 21.22 10.21 6.05
C GLY A 38 20.99 9.77 4.62
N ASP A 39 21.25 10.69 3.72
CA ASP A 39 21.18 10.60 2.26
C ASP A 39 21.51 9.19 1.77
N VAL A 40 20.48 8.38 1.53
CA VAL A 40 20.67 7.05 0.97
C VAL A 40 20.96 7.23 -0.52
N PRO A 41 22.04 6.63 -1.06
CA PRO A 41 22.27 6.67 -2.50
C PRO A 41 21.01 6.15 -3.22
N ALA A 42 20.70 6.74 -4.38
CA ALA A 42 19.50 6.47 -5.19
C ALA A 42 19.26 5.00 -5.61
N GLU A 43 20.09 4.04 -5.16
CA GLU A 43 20.20 2.65 -5.62
C GLU A 43 18.97 1.77 -5.41
N ALA A 44 17.97 2.18 -4.63
CA ALA A 44 16.78 1.35 -4.41
C ALA A 44 15.48 2.01 -4.87
N ALA A 45 15.58 3.14 -5.59
CA ALA A 45 14.44 3.79 -6.20
C ALA A 45 14.00 3.04 -7.46
N TYR A 46 12.70 2.74 -7.57
CA TYR A 46 12.14 2.14 -8.77
C TYR A 46 10.73 2.68 -9.02
N THR A 47 10.29 2.63 -10.28
CA THR A 47 8.90 2.93 -10.62
C THR A 47 8.15 1.62 -10.76
N ALA A 48 7.09 1.43 -9.97
CA ALA A 48 6.14 0.36 -10.16
C ALA A 48 4.96 0.86 -10.99
N GLU A 49 4.47 0.04 -11.92
CA GLU A 49 3.18 0.26 -12.56
C GLU A 49 2.14 -0.62 -11.88
N VAL A 50 1.09 0.00 -11.35
CA VAL A 50 -0.01 -0.70 -10.70
C VAL A 50 -1.33 -0.33 -11.38
N PRO A 51 -2.34 -1.22 -11.39
CA PRO A 51 -3.67 -0.84 -11.84
C PRO A 51 -4.18 0.41 -11.12
N ALA A 52 -4.74 1.35 -11.87
CA ALA A 52 -5.41 2.52 -11.31
C ALA A 52 -6.65 2.07 -10.52
N GLY A 53 -6.93 2.76 -9.42
CA GLY A 53 -8.11 2.49 -8.57
C GLY A 53 -7.90 1.43 -7.50
N LEU A 54 -6.71 0.81 -7.39
CA LEU A 54 -6.35 0.01 -6.23
C LEU A 54 -6.33 0.87 -4.96
N SER A 55 -6.69 0.27 -3.83
CA SER A 55 -6.62 0.96 -2.55
C SER A 55 -5.17 1.31 -2.17
N LEU A 56 -4.97 2.30 -1.31
CA LEU A 56 -3.63 2.67 -0.85
C LEU A 56 -2.92 1.48 -0.17
N SER A 57 -3.64 0.70 0.64
CA SER A 57 -3.11 -0.50 1.30
C SER A 57 -2.66 -1.57 0.30
N GLU A 58 -3.44 -1.79 -0.76
CA GLU A 58 -3.08 -2.72 -1.84
C GLU A 58 -1.87 -2.23 -2.64
N VAL A 59 -1.83 -0.94 -2.98
CA VAL A 59 -0.70 -0.34 -3.67
C VAL A 59 0.57 -0.51 -2.82
N LEU A 60 0.52 -0.12 -1.55
CA LEU A 60 1.63 -0.26 -0.61
C LEU A 60 2.09 -1.72 -0.48
N SER A 61 1.14 -2.67 -0.43
CA SER A 61 1.46 -4.12 -0.34
C SER A 61 2.23 -4.62 -1.56
N ARG A 62 1.93 -4.09 -2.74
CA ARG A 62 2.63 -4.43 -3.99
C ARG A 62 4.01 -3.80 -4.11
N VAL A 63 4.23 -2.68 -3.44
CA VAL A 63 5.52 -1.95 -3.48
C VAL A 63 6.33 -2.11 -2.18
N THR A 64 6.08 -3.18 -1.44
CA THR A 64 6.79 -3.50 -0.20
C THR A 64 8.29 -3.73 -0.45
N PRO A 65 9.14 -3.46 0.56
CA PRO A 65 10.57 -3.76 0.47
C PRO A 65 10.80 -5.28 0.68
N THR A 66 10.54 -6.08 -0.35
CA THR A 66 10.54 -7.56 -0.30
C THR A 66 11.93 -8.22 -0.28
N SER A 67 13.01 -7.46 -0.52
CA SER A 67 14.37 -7.99 -0.72
C SER A 67 15.30 -7.83 0.49
N VAL A 68 14.76 -7.57 1.68
CA VAL A 68 15.53 -7.25 2.90
C VAL A 68 15.12 -8.18 4.03
N SER A 69 16.12 -8.81 4.65
CA SER A 69 15.94 -9.77 5.73
C SER A 69 15.49 -9.05 7.00
N GLY A 70 14.21 -9.18 7.32
CA GLY A 70 13.63 -8.80 8.62
C GLY A 70 13.51 -7.29 8.85
N GLY A 71 12.72 -6.94 9.86
CA GLY A 71 12.56 -5.57 10.34
C GLY A 71 11.26 -4.90 9.92
N SER A 72 10.95 -3.82 10.62
CA SER A 72 9.78 -3.00 10.37
C SER A 72 10.11 -1.85 9.43
N TRP A 73 9.17 -1.47 8.60
CA TRP A 73 9.30 -0.38 7.64
C TRP A 73 8.14 0.58 7.76
N VAL A 74 8.40 1.85 7.55
CA VAL A 74 7.37 2.89 7.52
C VAL A 74 7.26 3.45 6.12
N ALA A 75 6.05 3.42 5.56
CA ALA A 75 5.74 4.07 4.29
C ALA A 75 5.34 5.52 4.52
N MET A 76 5.96 6.44 3.79
CA MET A 76 5.54 7.81 3.60
C MET A 76 4.89 7.93 2.22
N ALA A 77 3.57 8.09 2.16
CA ALA A 77 2.85 8.27 0.90
C ALA A 77 2.57 9.77 0.65
N ALA A 78 2.63 10.20 -0.62
CA ALA A 78 2.41 11.60 -1.01
C ALA A 78 3.32 12.64 -0.31
N GLY A 79 4.44 12.18 0.27
CA GLY A 79 5.58 13.02 0.62
C GLY A 79 5.53 13.79 1.95
N SER A 80 4.54 13.60 2.83
CA SER A 80 4.45 14.47 4.03
C SER A 80 4.19 13.79 5.36
N ALA A 81 3.56 12.61 5.40
CA ALA A 81 3.28 11.95 6.66
C ALA A 81 3.46 10.42 6.55
N PRO A 82 3.80 9.75 7.66
CA PRO A 82 3.73 8.30 7.71
C PRO A 82 2.30 7.88 7.36
N ALA A 83 2.19 6.92 6.45
CA ALA A 83 0.93 6.42 5.95
C ALA A 83 0.65 4.99 6.44
N ALA A 84 1.71 4.17 6.54
CA ALA A 84 1.58 2.78 6.95
C ALA A 84 2.86 2.26 7.60
N VAL A 85 2.72 1.16 8.33
CA VAL A 85 3.82 0.31 8.79
C VAL A 85 3.75 -1.02 8.06
N TRP A 86 4.88 -1.59 7.68
CA TRP A 86 4.98 -2.92 7.09
C TRP A 86 6.03 -3.75 7.81
N SER A 87 5.77 -5.04 7.98
CA SER A 87 6.79 -6.05 8.24
C SER A 87 6.44 -7.32 7.47
N VAL A 88 7.37 -8.27 7.44
CA VAL A 88 7.14 -9.59 6.83
C VAL A 88 6.02 -10.33 7.56
N GLU A 89 5.94 -10.18 8.88
CA GLU A 89 5.00 -10.87 9.76
C GLU A 89 3.59 -10.27 9.70
N ASP A 90 3.48 -8.94 9.67
CA ASP A 90 2.19 -8.24 9.80
C ASP A 90 1.60 -7.76 8.46
N GLY A 91 2.40 -7.76 7.39
CA GLY A 91 2.00 -7.11 6.14
C GLY A 91 1.81 -5.60 6.31
N VAL A 92 1.09 -4.97 5.38
CA VAL A 92 0.86 -3.51 5.41
C VAL A 92 -0.27 -3.17 6.38
N ARG A 93 0.00 -2.24 7.30
CA ARG A 93 -0.97 -1.68 8.23
C ARG A 93 -1.02 -0.16 8.08
N LEU A 94 -2.13 0.34 7.52
CA LEU A 94 -2.37 1.79 7.44
C LEU A 94 -2.49 2.40 8.84
N LEU A 95 -2.08 3.65 8.97
CA LEU A 95 -2.28 4.43 10.18
C LEU A 95 -3.72 4.97 10.23
N PRO A 96 -4.34 5.14 11.42
CA PRO A 96 -5.76 5.51 11.53
C PRO A 96 -6.15 6.82 10.83
N ARG A 97 -5.22 7.77 10.74
CA ARG A 97 -5.43 9.05 10.03
C ARG A 97 -5.48 8.93 8.50
N MET A 98 -5.04 7.80 7.95
CA MET A 98 -5.02 7.57 6.50
C MET A 98 -6.29 6.86 6.07
N ALA A 99 -7.01 7.45 5.13
CA ALA A 99 -8.08 6.77 4.44
C ALA A 99 -7.50 5.80 3.39
N ASP A 100 -8.09 4.61 3.28
CA ASP A 100 -7.69 3.62 2.28
C ASP A 100 -8.31 3.93 0.91
N THR A 101 -8.02 5.13 0.40
CA THR A 101 -8.63 5.63 -0.83
C THR A 101 -7.99 5.05 -2.08
N PRO A 102 -8.76 4.89 -3.17
CA PRO A 102 -8.22 4.48 -4.46
C PRO A 102 -7.11 5.41 -4.96
N VAL A 103 -6.01 4.84 -5.43
CA VAL A 103 -4.92 5.58 -6.08
C VAL A 103 -5.21 5.68 -7.57
N THR A 104 -5.54 6.88 -8.03
CA THR A 104 -5.91 7.15 -9.43
C THR A 104 -4.88 7.99 -10.19
N THR A 105 -3.86 8.50 -9.49
CA THR A 105 -2.81 9.34 -10.07
C THR A 105 -1.43 8.80 -9.70
N GLU A 106 -0.42 9.30 -10.41
CA GLU A 106 0.97 9.08 -10.06
C GLU A 106 1.24 9.51 -8.61
N THR A 107 2.01 8.70 -7.87
CA THR A 107 2.30 8.94 -6.45
C THR A 107 3.71 8.50 -6.10
N ARG A 108 4.20 8.99 -4.95
CA ARG A 108 5.50 8.64 -4.40
C ARG A 108 5.33 7.95 -3.05
N VAL A 109 6.06 6.86 -2.87
CA VAL A 109 6.13 6.10 -1.62
C VAL A 109 7.60 6.05 -1.19
N ASN A 110 7.91 6.53 0.00
CA ASN A 110 9.22 6.37 0.61
C ASN A 110 9.13 5.38 1.77
N TRP A 111 9.87 4.28 1.69
CA TRP A 111 9.97 3.28 2.74
C TRP A 111 11.22 3.53 3.59
N SER A 112 11.01 3.74 4.87
CA SER A 112 12.09 3.93 5.86
C SER A 112 12.23 2.71 6.76
N SER A 113 13.44 2.16 6.86
CA SER A 113 13.74 0.99 7.69
C SER A 113 13.82 1.33 9.17
N PHE A 114 13.30 0.43 10.00
CA PHE A 114 13.38 0.41 11.47
C PHE A 114 13.60 -1.04 11.92
N SER A 115 14.77 -1.61 11.61
CA SER A 115 15.06 -3.04 11.85
C SER A 115 15.01 -3.43 13.32
N GLU A 116 15.37 -2.51 14.21
CA GLU A 116 15.49 -2.78 15.65
C GLU A 116 14.16 -2.68 16.42
N LEU A 117 13.08 -2.22 15.76
CA LEU A 117 11.82 -1.90 16.41
C LEU A 117 10.68 -2.82 15.96
N PRO A 118 9.84 -3.31 16.90
CA PRO A 118 8.64 -4.07 16.55
C PRO A 118 7.62 -3.23 15.77
N SER A 119 7.07 -3.80 14.70
CA SER A 119 6.07 -3.18 13.80
C SER A 119 4.84 -2.71 14.55
N ALA A 120 4.34 -3.53 15.47
CA ALA A 120 3.20 -3.21 16.31
C ALA A 120 3.45 -1.99 17.22
N TRP A 121 4.68 -1.86 17.75
CA TRP A 121 5.06 -0.73 18.59
C TRP A 121 5.16 0.56 17.77
N ILE A 122 5.81 0.50 16.59
CA ILE A 122 5.89 1.64 15.67
C ILE A 122 4.48 2.07 15.25
N HIS A 123 3.62 1.12 14.86
CA HIS A 123 2.24 1.41 14.46
C HIS A 123 1.48 2.12 15.59
N ALA A 124 1.56 1.62 16.82
CA ALA A 124 0.91 2.23 17.97
C ALA A 124 1.41 3.65 18.25
N ARG A 125 2.73 3.90 18.12
CA ARG A 125 3.32 5.22 18.31
C ARG A 125 2.93 6.20 17.22
N LEU A 126 3.03 5.80 15.96
CA LEU A 126 2.66 6.66 14.85
C LEU A 126 1.15 6.91 14.77
N ALA A 127 0.32 6.00 15.29
CA ALA A 127 -1.11 6.20 15.45
C ALA A 127 -1.47 7.25 16.51
N GLN A 128 -0.54 7.56 17.43
CA GLN A 128 -0.63 8.66 18.41
C GLN A 128 0.05 9.93 17.90
N ASP A 129 0.32 10.03 16.60
CA ASP A 129 1.01 11.15 15.95
C ASP A 129 2.41 11.44 16.52
N ALA A 130 3.10 10.40 17.02
CA ALA A 130 4.51 10.51 17.37
C ALA A 130 5.36 10.90 16.15
N SER A 131 6.39 11.72 16.37
CA SER A 131 7.35 12.10 15.32
C SER A 131 8.11 10.90 14.79
N LEU A 132 8.24 10.84 13.46
CA LEU A 132 9.00 9.82 12.76
C LEU A 132 10.50 10.17 12.70
N THR A 133 11.14 10.28 13.86
CA THR A 133 12.59 10.45 13.94
C THR A 133 13.19 9.14 14.46
N PRO A 134 14.00 8.39 13.69
CA PRO A 134 14.53 7.08 14.09
C PRO A 134 15.18 7.08 15.46
N GLY A 135 16.17 7.97 15.67
CA GLY A 135 16.84 8.08 16.96
C GLY A 135 15.90 8.45 18.13
N GLN A 136 14.77 9.12 17.87
CA GLN A 136 13.77 9.38 18.93
C GLN A 136 12.92 8.15 19.23
N LEU A 137 12.45 7.45 18.21
CA LEU A 137 11.64 6.24 18.37
C LEU A 137 12.44 5.10 19.00
N GLU A 138 13.70 4.92 18.59
CA GLU A 138 14.60 3.92 19.18
C GLU A 138 14.93 4.24 20.64
N HIS A 139 15.29 5.49 20.93
CA HIS A 139 15.58 5.90 22.30
C HIS A 139 14.33 5.81 23.20
N GLU A 140 13.15 6.13 22.68
CA GLU A 140 11.91 5.94 23.41
C GLU A 140 11.62 4.46 23.70
N PHE A 141 11.79 3.58 22.71
CA PHE A 141 11.60 2.15 22.90
C PHE A 141 12.54 1.58 23.96
N VAL A 142 13.85 1.85 23.87
CA VAL A 142 14.84 1.38 24.86
C VAL A 142 14.51 1.89 26.26
N ARG A 143 14.10 3.15 26.38
CA ARG A 143 13.73 3.74 27.68
C ARG A 143 12.54 3.02 28.32
N ILE A 144 11.52 2.71 27.53
CA ILE A 144 10.34 1.98 28.04
C ILE A 144 10.71 0.53 28.37
N ALA A 145 11.51 -0.12 27.53
CA ALA A 145 11.91 -1.52 27.72
C ALA A 145 12.84 -1.75 28.91
N THR A 146 13.62 -0.74 29.31
CA THR A 146 14.56 -0.80 30.45
C THR A 146 13.98 -0.32 31.77
N GLN A 147 12.75 0.21 31.77
CA GLN A 147 12.01 0.64 32.97
C GLN A 147 11.19 -0.47 33.63
N ILE A 148 11.32 -1.70 33.15
CA ILE A 148 10.62 -2.91 33.63
C ILE A 148 11.62 -3.77 34.39
#